data_AF-A0AAW2KLY4-F1
#
_entry.id   AF-A0AAW2KLY4-F1
#
_cell.length_a   1.000
_cell.length_b   1.000
_cell.length_c   1.000
_cell.angle_alpha   90.00
_cell.angle_beta   90.00
_cell.angle_gamma   90.00
#
_symmetry.space_group_name_H-M   'P 1'
#
loop_
_entity.id
_entity.type
_entity.pdbx_description
1 polymer ?
#
loop_
_entity_poly.entity_id
_entity_poly.type
_entity_poly.pdbx_seq_one_letter_code
_entity_poly.pdbx_strand_id
1 'polypeptide(L)'
;MVPGDGYKSLASVREHWQSQASLAIEKASAKGVNGKEKSWAKEAALLVMLAHDGFSVSELCLHYLLTSQNLDEVIFSACVSKLNGEEIKALIQYLGKWLRKYERFPQVGPCPKASSALGLKVCDWIPTLEVVVKCLSVVMDEHFSSLVLHSEFHELRLLEEVVSSLATEARLCGTLANLAERLRTENQGMD
;
A
#
# COMPACT_ATOMS: atom_id res chain seq x y z
N MET A 1 -10.84 26.23 11.28
CA MET A 1 -9.64 27.05 10.96
C MET A 1 -8.54 26.07 10.60
N VAL A 2 -8.23 25.89 9.31
CA VAL A 2 -7.10 25.05 8.87
C VAL A 2 -5.84 25.76 9.37
N PRO A 3 -4.95 25.12 10.15
CA PRO A 3 -3.78 25.81 10.68
C PRO A 3 -2.95 26.34 9.51
N GLY A 4 -2.55 27.61 9.56
CA GLY A 4 -1.63 28.22 8.58
C GLY A 4 -0.27 27.52 8.49
N ASP A 5 -0.01 26.55 9.38
CA ASP A 5 1.16 25.67 9.42
C ASP A 5 0.99 24.35 8.65
N GLY A 6 -0.19 24.08 8.10
CA GLY A 6 -0.48 22.82 7.38
C GLY A 6 0.43 22.58 6.18
N TYR A 7 0.73 23.62 5.40
CA TYR A 7 1.63 23.51 4.24
C TYR A 7 3.09 23.24 4.62
N LYS A 8 3.57 23.79 5.74
CA LYS A 8 4.92 23.46 6.26
C LYS A 8 4.97 22.01 6.75
N SER A 9 3.89 21.54 7.37
CA SER A 9 3.74 20.13 7.75
C SER A 9 3.67 19.18 6.55
N LEU A 10 3.14 19.63 5.41
CA LEU A 10 3.13 18.83 4.18
C LEU A 10 4.54 18.79 3.56
N ALA A 11 5.24 19.92 3.47
CA ALA A 11 6.62 19.98 2.98
C ALA A 11 7.54 19.05 3.78
N SER A 12 7.43 19.07 5.12
CA SER A 12 8.23 18.20 5.99
C SER A 12 7.91 16.72 5.81
N VAL A 13 6.66 16.34 5.52
CA VAL A 13 6.31 14.96 5.16
C VAL A 13 7.08 14.54 3.92
N ARG A 14 7.06 15.33 2.85
CA ARG A 14 7.78 15.00 1.61
C ARG A 14 9.29 14.88 1.85
N GLU A 15 9.89 15.84 2.55
CA GLU A 15 11.31 15.82 2.90
C GLU A 15 11.66 14.58 3.73
N HIS A 16 10.80 14.19 4.67
CA HIS A 16 10.98 12.99 5.48
C HIS A 16 10.99 11.71 4.61
N TRP A 17 10.03 11.55 3.70
CA TRP A 17 9.99 10.41 2.78
C TRP A 17 11.24 10.37 1.88
N GLN A 18 11.71 11.52 1.38
CA GLN A 18 12.92 11.62 0.56
C GLN A 18 14.20 11.27 1.35
N SER A 19 14.28 11.72 2.60
CA SER A 19 15.38 11.39 3.50
C SER A 19 15.44 9.87 3.76
N GLN A 20 14.30 9.24 3.99
CA GLN A 20 14.21 7.80 4.21
C GLN A 20 14.55 6.99 2.95
N ALA A 21 14.14 7.46 1.77
CA ALA A 21 14.53 6.86 0.49
C ALA A 21 16.05 6.89 0.30
N SER A 22 16.67 8.04 0.58
CA SER A 22 18.13 8.22 0.49
C SER A 22 18.87 7.30 1.47
N LEU A 23 18.38 7.22 2.72
CA LEU A 23 18.93 6.34 3.74
C LEU A 23 18.84 4.86 3.35
N ALA A 24 17.74 4.43 2.73
CA ALA A 24 17.59 3.06 2.24
C ALA A 24 18.62 2.74 1.15
N ILE A 25 18.84 3.66 0.20
CA ILE A 25 19.83 3.51 -0.88
C ILE A 25 21.26 3.46 -0.33
N GLU A 26 21.58 4.32 0.64
CA GLU A 26 22.89 4.34 1.29
C GLU A 26 23.17 2.99 1.96
N LYS A 27 22.23 2.49 2.77
CA LYS A 27 22.34 1.20 3.45
C LYS A 27 22.40 0.03 2.47
N ALA A 28 21.67 0.10 1.36
CA ALA A 28 21.71 -0.91 0.30
C ALA A 28 23.04 -0.95 -0.45
N SER A 29 23.81 0.14 -0.41
CA SER A 29 25.08 0.31 -1.14
C SER A 29 26.31 0.23 -0.21
N ALA A 30 26.11 0.29 1.10
CA ALA A 30 27.18 0.31 2.09
C ALA A 30 28.09 -0.93 2.03
N LYS A 31 29.39 -0.68 2.22
CA LYS A 31 30.42 -1.72 2.39
C LYS A 31 30.49 -2.11 3.87
N GLY A 32 30.58 -3.40 4.18
CA GLY A 32 30.71 -3.89 5.56
C GLY A 32 29.39 -4.14 6.31
N VAL A 33 28.24 -3.90 5.69
CA VAL A 33 26.92 -4.30 6.22
C VAL A 33 26.68 -5.78 5.95
N ASN A 34 26.03 -6.49 6.88
CA ASN A 34 25.75 -7.92 6.71
C ASN A 34 24.83 -8.16 5.50
N GLY A 35 24.91 -9.35 4.89
CA GLY A 35 24.17 -9.65 3.65
C GLY A 35 22.65 -9.55 3.77
N LYS A 36 22.09 -9.82 4.97
CA LYS A 36 20.64 -9.77 5.22
C LYS A 36 20.13 -8.34 5.33
N GLU A 37 20.82 -7.50 6.10
CA GLU A 37 20.56 -6.07 6.22
C GLU A 37 20.65 -5.36 4.87
N LYS A 38 21.62 -5.75 4.04
CA LYS A 38 21.72 -5.24 2.67
C LYS A 38 20.53 -5.65 1.81
N SER A 39 19.99 -6.86 1.98
CA SER A 39 18.77 -7.30 1.29
C SER A 39 17.56 -6.48 1.75
N TRP A 40 17.36 -6.35 3.06
CA TRP A 40 16.26 -5.54 3.61
C TRP A 40 16.33 -4.09 3.17
N ALA A 41 17.53 -3.51 3.09
CA ALA A 41 17.72 -2.15 2.58
C ALA A 41 17.33 -2.02 1.10
N LYS A 42 17.63 -3.02 0.27
CA LYS A 42 17.22 -3.03 -1.15
C LYS A 42 15.72 -3.16 -1.31
N GLU A 43 15.10 -4.08 -0.57
CA GLU A 43 13.64 -4.25 -0.54
C GLU A 43 12.96 -2.97 -0.07
N ALA A 44 13.45 -2.36 1.00
CA ALA A 44 12.96 -1.08 1.51
C ALA A 44 13.13 0.05 0.50
N ALA A 45 14.26 0.14 -0.22
CA ALA A 45 14.47 1.16 -1.23
C ALA A 45 13.44 1.04 -2.37
N LEU A 46 13.13 -0.18 -2.82
CA LEU A 46 12.07 -0.42 -3.81
C LEU A 46 10.69 -0.05 -3.24
N LEU A 47 10.39 -0.49 -2.03
CA LEU A 47 9.10 -0.22 -1.38
C LEU A 47 8.86 1.29 -1.18
N VAL A 48 9.87 2.02 -0.70
CA VAL A 48 9.81 3.48 -0.53
C VAL A 48 9.75 4.21 -1.87
N MET A 49 10.46 3.73 -2.90
CA MET A 49 10.31 4.27 -4.25
C MET A 49 8.86 4.15 -4.74
N LEU A 50 8.23 2.98 -4.55
CA LEU A 50 6.84 2.76 -4.92
C LEU A 50 5.90 3.72 -4.18
N ALA A 51 6.12 3.91 -2.88
CA ALA A 51 5.32 4.80 -2.05
C ALA A 51 5.56 6.29 -2.32
N HIS A 52 6.72 6.69 -2.85
CA HIS A 52 6.99 8.10 -3.11
C HIS A 52 6.60 8.52 -4.54
N ASP A 53 6.89 7.69 -5.54
CA ASP A 53 6.73 8.04 -6.94
C ASP A 53 5.25 8.13 -7.36
N GLY A 54 4.87 9.19 -8.08
CA GLY A 54 3.49 9.40 -8.58
C GLY A 54 2.46 9.79 -7.51
N PHE A 55 2.86 9.96 -6.25
CA PHE A 55 2.00 10.43 -5.17
C PHE A 55 2.25 11.90 -4.84
N SER A 56 1.16 12.63 -4.62
CA SER A 56 1.14 13.98 -4.08
C SER A 56 1.44 13.96 -2.58
N VAL A 57 1.76 15.13 -2.01
CA VAL A 57 2.05 15.23 -0.58
C VAL A 57 0.85 14.84 0.29
N SER A 58 -0.36 15.23 -0.12
CA SER A 58 -1.60 14.86 0.58
C SER A 58 -1.82 13.34 0.56
N GLU A 59 -1.49 12.67 -0.54
CA GLU A 59 -1.56 11.20 -0.63
C GLU A 59 -0.52 10.51 0.26
N LEU A 60 0.68 11.08 0.42
CA LEU A 60 1.65 10.57 1.41
C LEU A 60 1.11 10.62 2.84
N CYS A 61 0.23 11.58 3.18
CA CYS A 61 -0.46 11.58 4.46
C CYS A 61 -1.53 10.48 4.54
N LEU A 62 -2.19 10.14 3.43
CA LEU A 62 -3.13 9.01 3.39
C LEU A 62 -2.45 7.67 3.64
N HIS A 63 -1.17 7.52 3.27
CA HIS A 63 -0.38 6.32 3.57
C HIS A 63 -0.38 6.04 5.08
N TYR A 64 -0.08 7.08 5.86
CA TYR A 64 -0.09 7.04 7.32
C TYR A 64 -1.49 6.78 7.88
N LEU A 65 -2.52 7.42 7.32
CA LEU A 65 -3.90 7.20 7.76
C LEU A 65 -4.32 5.74 7.57
N LEU A 66 -4.09 5.15 6.40
CA LEU A 66 -4.50 3.77 6.09
C LEU A 66 -3.72 2.70 6.86
N THR A 67 -2.52 3.03 7.34
CA THR A 67 -1.69 2.12 8.16
C THR A 67 -1.84 2.36 9.66
N SER A 68 -2.64 3.35 10.06
CA SER A 68 -2.89 3.67 11.46
C SER A 68 -3.65 2.54 12.15
N GLN A 69 -3.13 2.08 13.29
CA GLN A 69 -3.84 1.11 14.14
C GLN A 69 -5.17 1.65 14.71
N ASN A 70 -5.37 2.96 14.66
CA ASN A 70 -6.61 3.60 15.11
C ASN A 70 -7.70 3.66 14.03
N LEU A 71 -7.39 3.22 12.80
CA LEU A 71 -8.34 3.21 11.70
C LEU A 71 -8.82 1.78 11.46
N ASP A 72 -9.86 1.38 12.22
CA ASP A 72 -10.58 0.16 11.93
C ASP A 72 -11.61 0.37 10.80
N GLU A 73 -12.19 -0.73 10.33
CA GLU A 73 -13.15 -0.74 9.22
C GLU A 73 -14.41 0.11 9.53
N VAL A 74 -14.87 0.12 10.79
CA VAL A 74 -16.05 0.87 11.21
C VAL A 74 -15.79 2.37 11.19
N ILE A 75 -14.65 2.79 11.73
CA ILE A 75 -14.20 4.19 11.70
C ILE A 75 -13.98 4.64 10.26
N PHE A 76 -13.36 3.78 9.43
CA PHE A 76 -13.13 4.09 8.03
C PHE A 76 -14.44 4.26 7.25
N SER A 77 -15.41 3.34 7.39
CA SER A 77 -16.75 3.46 6.81
C SER A 77 -17.45 4.75 7.27
N ALA A 78 -17.39 5.09 8.56
CA ALA A 78 -17.97 6.33 9.09
C ALA A 78 -17.30 7.61 8.53
N CYS A 79 -16.02 7.55 8.16
CA CYS A 79 -15.34 8.63 7.44
C CYS A 79 -15.74 8.69 5.96
N VAL A 80 -15.75 7.53 5.29
CA VAL A 80 -16.05 7.40 3.86
C VAL A 80 -17.49 7.82 3.55
N SER A 81 -18.46 7.45 4.36
CA SER A 81 -19.89 7.84 4.20
C SER A 81 -20.13 9.35 4.19
N LYS A 82 -19.18 10.14 4.70
CA LYS A 82 -19.26 11.61 4.74
C LYS A 82 -18.58 12.31 3.56
N LEU A 83 -17.85 11.56 2.74
CA LEU A 83 -17.15 12.11 1.59
C LEU A 83 -18.14 12.49 0.48
N ASN A 84 -17.88 13.59 -0.19
CA ASN A 84 -18.62 13.98 -1.39
C ASN A 84 -18.05 13.31 -2.66
N GLY A 85 -18.71 13.49 -3.81
CA GLY A 85 -18.33 12.85 -5.07
C GLY A 85 -16.88 13.10 -5.51
N GLU A 86 -16.38 14.34 -5.39
CA GLU A 86 -15.00 14.69 -5.76
C GLU A 86 -13.99 14.05 -4.80
N GLU A 87 -14.29 14.01 -3.51
CA GLU A 87 -13.44 13.37 -2.50
C GLU A 87 -13.39 11.85 -2.68
N ILE A 88 -14.53 11.21 -2.97
CA ILE A 88 -14.61 9.78 -3.29
C ILE A 88 -13.80 9.47 -4.53
N LYS A 89 -13.95 10.28 -5.59
CA LYS A 89 -13.19 10.12 -6.83
C LYS A 89 -11.69 10.23 -6.59
N ALA A 90 -11.24 11.22 -5.82
CA ALA A 90 -9.84 11.37 -5.45
C ALA A 90 -9.32 10.18 -4.63
N LEU A 91 -10.13 9.65 -3.71
CA LEU A 91 -9.79 8.47 -2.91
C LEU A 91 -9.66 7.22 -3.80
N ILE A 92 -10.59 6.99 -4.74
CA ILE A 92 -10.53 5.89 -5.70
C ILE A 92 -9.29 6.01 -6.59
N GLN A 93 -8.94 7.22 -7.06
CA GLN A 93 -7.74 7.45 -7.84
C GLN A 93 -6.47 7.11 -7.04
N TYR A 94 -6.42 7.51 -5.78
CA TYR A 94 -5.32 7.20 -4.87
C TYR A 94 -5.18 5.68 -4.63
N LEU A 95 -6.28 4.98 -4.30
CA LEU A 95 -6.28 3.52 -4.13
C LEU A 95 -5.90 2.81 -5.43
N GLY A 96 -6.36 3.33 -6.57
CA GLY A 96 -6.04 2.85 -7.90
C GLY A 96 -4.56 2.94 -8.25
N LYS A 97 -3.86 4.01 -7.82
CA LYS A 97 -2.40 4.13 -7.96
C LYS A 97 -1.69 2.99 -7.22
N TRP A 98 -2.15 2.65 -6.01
CA TRP A 98 -1.61 1.53 -5.25
C TRP A 98 -1.83 0.19 -5.94
N LEU A 99 -3.05 -0.09 -6.40
CA LEU A 99 -3.36 -1.34 -7.10
C LEU A 99 -2.48 -1.54 -8.34
N ARG A 100 -2.32 -0.50 -9.18
CA ARG A 100 -1.45 -0.54 -10.36
C ARG A 100 0.03 -0.77 -10.00
N LYS A 101 0.48 -0.22 -8.87
CA LYS A 101 1.86 -0.46 -8.39
C LYS A 101 2.05 -1.90 -7.93
N TYR A 102 1.09 -2.47 -7.20
CA TYR A 102 1.16 -3.87 -6.78
C TYR A 102 1.06 -4.85 -7.95
N GLU A 103 0.24 -4.54 -8.95
CA GLU A 103 0.19 -5.32 -10.19
C GLU A 103 1.53 -5.26 -10.95
N ARG A 104 2.11 -4.06 -11.08
CA ARG A 104 3.34 -3.86 -11.85
C ARG A 104 4.60 -4.39 -11.16
N PHE A 105 4.62 -4.42 -9.83
CA PHE A 105 5.77 -4.82 -9.03
C PHE A 105 5.39 -5.87 -7.97
N PRO A 106 4.96 -7.08 -8.38
CA PRO A 106 4.47 -8.12 -7.47
C PRO A 106 5.53 -8.63 -6.48
N GLN A 107 6.81 -8.42 -6.77
CA GLN A 107 7.93 -8.78 -5.89
C GLN A 107 8.08 -7.85 -4.67
N VAL A 108 7.42 -6.69 -4.68
CA VAL A 108 7.56 -5.69 -3.61
C VAL A 108 6.52 -5.96 -2.54
N GLY A 109 6.98 -6.39 -1.36
CA GLY A 109 6.13 -6.67 -0.21
C GLY A 109 6.50 -5.83 1.03
N PRO A 110 5.72 -5.96 2.11
CA PRO A 110 6.02 -5.32 3.38
C PRO A 110 7.41 -5.72 3.89
N CYS A 111 8.20 -4.75 4.35
CA CYS A 111 9.55 -4.98 4.86
C CYS A 111 9.68 -4.53 6.33
N PRO A 112 9.04 -5.22 7.29
CA PRO A 112 9.05 -4.80 8.71
C PRO A 112 10.47 -4.82 9.31
N LYS A 113 11.36 -5.67 8.79
CA LYS A 113 12.76 -5.72 9.22
C LYS A 113 13.53 -4.46 8.86
N ALA A 114 13.17 -3.77 7.77
CA ALA A 114 13.77 -2.48 7.44
C ALA A 114 13.47 -1.41 8.50
N SER A 115 12.25 -1.39 9.02
CA SER A 115 11.91 -0.49 10.14
C SER A 115 12.64 -0.92 11.42
N SER A 116 12.47 -2.17 11.86
CA SER A 116 12.98 -2.62 13.17
C SER A 116 14.51 -2.70 13.26
N ALA A 117 15.20 -3.07 12.17
CA ALA A 117 16.65 -3.29 12.17
C ALA A 117 17.44 -2.16 11.52
N LEU A 118 16.85 -1.45 10.55
CA LEU A 118 17.56 -0.40 9.79
C LEU A 118 17.10 1.02 10.13
N GLY A 119 16.02 1.18 10.91
CA GLY A 119 15.45 2.48 11.27
C GLY A 119 14.66 3.14 10.13
N LEU A 120 14.29 2.38 9.09
CA LEU A 120 13.52 2.87 7.94
C LEU A 120 12.03 2.89 8.26
N LYS A 121 11.62 3.82 9.12
CA LYS A 121 10.27 3.85 9.74
C LYS A 121 9.13 3.99 8.73
N VAL A 122 9.37 4.67 7.61
CA VAL A 122 8.37 4.83 6.54
C VAL A 122 7.92 3.49 5.95
N CYS A 123 8.70 2.41 6.08
CA CYS A 123 8.29 1.08 5.63
C CYS A 123 7.05 0.56 6.37
N ASP A 124 6.82 1.00 7.61
CA ASP A 124 5.63 0.63 8.39
C ASP A 124 4.39 1.47 7.99
N TRP A 125 4.59 2.56 7.24
CA TRP A 125 3.51 3.45 6.81
C TRP A 125 3.05 3.17 5.38
N ILE A 126 3.58 2.12 4.75
CA ILE A 126 3.24 1.77 3.36
C ILE A 126 2.06 0.79 3.40
N PRO A 127 0.88 1.18 2.89
CA PRO A 127 -0.32 0.35 2.98
C PRO A 127 -0.15 -0.90 2.14
N THR A 128 -0.39 -2.07 2.72
CA THR A 128 -0.30 -3.36 2.03
C THR A 128 -1.40 -3.50 0.97
N LEU A 129 -1.24 -4.42 0.02
CA LEU A 129 -2.28 -4.74 -0.95
C LEU A 129 -3.62 -5.10 -0.26
N GLU A 130 -3.57 -5.86 0.83
CA GLU A 130 -4.74 -6.22 1.62
C GLU A 130 -5.47 -4.98 2.17
N VAL A 131 -4.74 -4.03 2.77
CA VAL A 131 -5.32 -2.78 3.27
C VAL A 131 -5.94 -1.97 2.14
N VAL A 132 -5.25 -1.85 1.00
CA VAL A 132 -5.75 -1.09 -0.16
C VAL A 132 -7.04 -1.72 -0.72
N VAL A 133 -7.09 -3.05 -0.84
CA VAL A 133 -8.29 -3.76 -1.32
C VAL A 133 -9.44 -3.60 -0.32
N LYS A 134 -9.20 -3.77 0.98
CA LYS A 134 -10.22 -3.56 2.02
C LYS A 134 -10.79 -2.14 1.98
N CYS A 135 -9.93 -1.13 1.87
CA CYS A 135 -10.38 0.25 1.75
C CYS A 135 -11.22 0.48 0.50
N LEU A 136 -10.84 -0.10 -0.65
CA LEU A 136 -11.64 0.00 -1.87
C LEU A 136 -13.00 -0.68 -1.72
N SER A 137 -13.06 -1.85 -1.08
CA SER A 137 -14.33 -2.54 -0.77
C SER A 137 -15.26 -1.67 0.06
N VAL A 138 -14.78 -1.06 1.13
CA VAL A 138 -15.59 -0.14 1.96
C VAL A 138 -16.12 1.05 1.14
N VAL A 139 -15.28 1.64 0.27
CA VAL A 139 -15.73 2.73 -0.62
C VAL A 139 -16.84 2.26 -1.56
N MET A 140 -16.72 1.05 -2.10
CA MET A 140 -17.75 0.46 -2.95
C MET A 140 -19.03 0.19 -2.17
N ASP A 141 -18.95 -0.37 -0.97
CA ASP A 141 -20.12 -0.71 -0.15
C ASP A 141 -20.90 0.54 0.30
N GLU A 142 -20.20 1.59 0.74
CA GLU A 142 -20.83 2.84 1.20
C GLU A 142 -21.43 3.66 0.06
N HIS A 143 -20.83 3.65 -1.13
CA HIS A 143 -21.20 4.55 -2.23
C HIS A 143 -21.66 3.83 -3.50
N PHE A 144 -21.99 2.53 -3.43
CA PHE A 144 -22.32 1.70 -4.59
C PHE A 144 -23.30 2.36 -5.57
N SER A 145 -24.42 2.87 -5.05
CA SER A 145 -25.46 3.50 -5.85
C SER A 145 -24.92 4.69 -6.65
N SER A 146 -24.14 5.56 -6.00
CA SER A 146 -23.54 6.73 -6.66
C SER A 146 -22.50 6.32 -7.70
N LEU A 147 -21.65 5.34 -7.38
CA LEU A 147 -20.58 4.86 -8.25
C LEU A 147 -21.12 4.21 -9.53
N VAL A 148 -22.25 3.50 -9.44
CA VAL A 148 -22.87 2.81 -10.58
C VAL A 148 -23.69 3.75 -11.44
N LEU A 149 -24.37 4.73 -10.83
CA LEU A 149 -25.31 5.61 -11.54
C LEU A 149 -24.63 6.80 -12.23
N HIS A 150 -23.49 7.27 -11.73
CA HIS A 150 -22.83 8.45 -12.27
C HIS A 150 -21.64 8.10 -13.19
N SER A 151 -21.66 8.64 -14.41
CA SER A 151 -20.60 8.43 -15.41
C SER A 151 -19.25 9.02 -15.00
N GLU A 152 -19.22 9.92 -14.00
CA GLU A 152 -17.99 10.54 -13.50
C GLU A 152 -17.02 9.56 -12.82
N PHE A 153 -17.47 8.35 -12.48
CA PHE A 153 -16.67 7.29 -11.87
C PHE A 153 -16.09 6.29 -12.89
N HIS A 154 -15.76 6.74 -14.10
CA HIS A 154 -15.03 5.93 -15.10
C HIS A 154 -13.73 5.30 -14.57
N GLU A 155 -13.11 5.92 -13.56
CA GLU A 155 -11.90 5.41 -12.93
C GLU A 155 -12.06 3.99 -12.36
N LEU A 156 -13.24 3.64 -11.82
CA LEU A 156 -13.52 2.28 -11.32
C LEU A 156 -13.48 1.24 -12.45
N ARG A 157 -13.99 1.59 -13.64
CA ARG A 157 -13.90 0.70 -14.81
C ARG A 157 -12.44 0.50 -15.25
N LEU A 158 -11.61 1.53 -15.17
CA LEU A 158 -10.18 1.42 -15.45
C LEU A 158 -9.43 0.55 -14.43
N LEU A 159 -10.01 0.33 -13.25
CA LEU A 159 -9.44 -0.56 -12.23
C LEU A 159 -9.91 -2.01 -12.37
N GLU A 160 -10.97 -2.27 -13.16
CA GLU A 160 -11.51 -3.62 -13.34
C GLU A 160 -10.45 -4.61 -13.87
N GLU A 161 -9.67 -4.18 -14.87
CA GLU A 161 -8.59 -5.00 -15.44
C GLU A 161 -7.49 -5.30 -14.40
N VAL A 162 -7.06 -4.27 -13.68
CA VAL A 162 -6.01 -4.37 -12.63
C VAL A 162 -6.47 -5.30 -11.50
N VAL A 163 -7.70 -5.13 -11.02
CA VAL A 163 -8.26 -5.96 -9.94
C VAL A 163 -8.46 -7.40 -10.42
N SER A 164 -8.89 -7.60 -11.67
CA SER A 164 -9.07 -8.94 -12.24
C SER A 164 -7.75 -9.69 -12.39
N SER A 165 -6.70 -8.98 -12.82
CA SER A 165 -5.32 -9.46 -12.91
C SER A 165 -4.81 -9.90 -11.53
N LEU A 166 -4.86 -9.00 -10.54
CA LEU A 166 -4.47 -9.28 -9.15
C LEU A 166 -5.26 -10.43 -8.53
N ALA A 167 -6.57 -10.49 -8.75
CA ALA A 167 -7.41 -11.57 -8.24
C ALA A 167 -7.09 -12.93 -8.87
N THR A 168 -6.71 -12.95 -10.15
CA THR A 168 -6.27 -14.17 -10.83
C THR A 168 -4.95 -14.67 -10.26
N GLU A 169 -4.00 -13.78 -10.06
CA GLU A 169 -2.72 -14.10 -9.42
C GLU A 169 -2.91 -14.61 -8.00
N ALA A 170 -3.77 -13.96 -7.20
CA ALA A 170 -4.07 -14.39 -5.83
C ALA A 170 -4.69 -15.79 -5.78
N ARG A 171 -5.59 -16.14 -6.72
CA ARG A 171 -6.16 -17.50 -6.83
C ARG A 171 -5.10 -18.54 -7.20
N LEU A 172 -4.21 -18.20 -8.12
CA LEU A 172 -3.11 -19.09 -8.52
C LEU A 172 -2.16 -19.33 -7.34
N CYS A 173 -1.70 -18.25 -6.68
CA CYS A 173 -0.86 -18.31 -5.49
C CYS A 173 -1.51 -19.13 -4.38
N GLY A 174 -2.80 -18.92 -4.12
CA GLY A 174 -3.55 -19.68 -3.12
C GLY A 174 -3.60 -21.18 -3.44
N THR A 175 -3.79 -21.54 -4.71
CA THR A 175 -3.78 -22.95 -5.16
C THR A 175 -2.41 -23.58 -4.95
N LEU A 176 -1.34 -22.87 -5.30
CA LEU A 176 0.04 -23.33 -5.11
C LEU A 176 0.40 -23.47 -3.62
N ALA A 177 -0.04 -22.54 -2.79
CA ALA A 177 0.17 -22.60 -1.34
C ALA A 177 -0.50 -23.84 -0.73
N ASN A 178 -1.76 -24.11 -1.09
CA ASN A 178 -2.49 -25.30 -0.65
C ASN A 178 -1.82 -26.61 -1.11
N LEU A 179 -1.31 -26.63 -2.35
CA LEU A 179 -0.58 -27.78 -2.87
C LEU A 179 0.75 -28.00 -2.12
N ALA A 180 1.51 -26.93 -1.89
CA ALA A 180 2.77 -26.99 -1.14
C ALA A 180 2.56 -27.48 0.30
N GLU A 181 1.47 -27.07 0.94
CA GLU A 181 1.08 -27.54 2.27
C GLU A 181 0.76 -29.04 2.25
N ARG A 182 -0.05 -29.50 1.28
CA ARG A 182 -0.36 -30.93 1.10
C ARG A 182 0.91 -31.77 0.93
N LEU A 183 1.79 -31.39 0.02
CA LEU A 183 3.05 -32.10 -0.22
C LEU A 183 3.94 -32.12 1.03
N ARG A 184 3.92 -31.06 1.85
CA ARG A 184 4.66 -31.04 3.12
C ARG A 184 4.08 -32.03 4.12
N THR A 185 2.74 -32.10 4.24
CA THR A 185 2.07 -33.04 5.16
C THR A 185 2.23 -34.50 4.75
N GLU A 186 2.20 -34.81 3.44
CA GLU A 186 2.44 -36.17 2.93
C GLU A 186 3.87 -36.66 3.22
N ASN A 187 4.87 -35.79 3.05
CA ASN A 187 6.27 -36.13 3.35
C ASN A 187 6.55 -36.29 4.85
N GLN A 188 5.77 -35.66 5.73
CA GLN A 188 5.89 -35.82 7.19
C GLN A 188 5.19 -37.08 7.72
N GLY A 189 4.30 -37.69 6.94
CA GLY A 189 3.63 -38.96 7.29
C GLY A 189 4.38 -40.21 6.82
N MET A 190 5.57 -40.05 6.23
CA MET A 190 6.43 -41.13 5.71
C MET A 190 7.68 -41.38 6.57
N ASP A 191 7.82 -40.70 7.71
CA ASP A 191 8.81 -40.97 8.77
C ASP A 191 8.12 -41.61 10.00
#